data_AF-A0A2G2PDZ3-F1
#
_entry.id   AF-A0A2G2PDZ3-F1
#
_cell.length_a   1.000
_cell.length_b   1.000
_cell.length_c   1.000
_cell.angle_alpha   90.00
_cell.angle_beta   90.00
_cell.angle_gamma   90.00
#
_symmetry.space_group_name_H-M   'P 1'
#
loop_
_entity.id
_entity.type
_entity.pdbx_description
1 polymer ?
#
loop_
_entity_poly.entity_id
_entity_poly.type
_entity_poly.pdbx_seq_one_letter_code
_entity_poly.pdbx_strand_id
1 'polypeptide(L)'
;MNNNLKTTKSVLKDELFSISNKKMSIIKKKKALLKLNDYLFTQKKSFLGYQVNQKNDYKTNYSQYLDICLNNIGDPFVDGSLTTNTKAVEREVLKYYAKLWNNEVRDKPLQKDNFWGYIVSMGATEANIFGILSGRDYLEGKELLIVDKDKVKEITKGTGDTEHLINQNLRISYGKVKCKSKSANKLKPISFYSQDAHYSIVKAMEVLKISTFNNEALIKNYKCPLTKKDYPKDFSKEYLDENGWPKEVPSNQDGSVHIPALIKLIEFFASRGHPILIIFNYGSTFKGAYDDIETAVEQIVPILKKYDLYKREIEYKDQKIDKRNGFWFHVDGALGAAYMLWLVQRLLFGVSRIEPNDKTRLGKF
;
A
#
# COMPACT_ATOMS: atom_id res chain seq x y z
N MET A 1 -20.57 24.53 12.33
CA MET A 1 -19.71 25.71 12.58
C MET A 1 -19.49 25.85 14.08
N ASN A 2 -18.29 25.56 14.59
CA ASN A 2 -17.98 25.61 16.03
C ASN A 2 -17.32 26.96 16.36
N ASN A 3 -18.03 27.83 17.08
CA ASN A 3 -17.66 29.22 17.35
C ASN A 3 -16.73 29.43 18.57
N ASN A 4 -16.13 28.38 19.14
CA ASN A 4 -15.31 28.46 20.36
C ASN A 4 -13.78 28.37 20.15
N LEU A 5 -13.25 28.64 18.94
CA LEU A 5 -11.81 28.65 18.62
C LEU A 5 -11.20 30.08 18.53
N LYS A 6 -11.76 31.06 19.23
CA LYS A 6 -11.53 32.50 18.93
C LYS A 6 -10.29 33.17 19.53
N THR A 7 -9.38 32.49 20.24
CA THR A 7 -8.25 33.20 20.90
C THR A 7 -6.83 32.65 20.67
N THR A 8 -6.62 31.62 19.84
CA THR A 8 -5.28 31.06 19.59
C THR A 8 -4.94 30.81 18.12
N LYS A 9 -5.59 31.47 17.17
CA LYS A 9 -5.15 31.42 15.77
C LYS A 9 -4.03 32.43 15.52
N SER A 10 -2.82 32.14 16.02
CA SER A 10 -1.64 32.71 15.36
C SER A 10 -1.63 32.10 13.96
N VAL A 11 -1.76 32.91 12.91
CA VAL A 11 -1.74 32.45 11.52
C VAL A 11 -0.45 32.94 10.88
N LEU A 12 0.24 32.07 10.14
CA LEU A 12 1.37 32.50 9.31
C LEU A 12 0.85 33.40 8.18
N LYS A 13 1.44 34.59 8.05
CA LYS A 13 1.09 35.53 6.99
C LYS A 13 2.01 35.34 5.79
N ASP A 14 1.42 35.20 4.61
CA ASP A 14 2.14 34.99 3.34
C ASP A 14 3.18 36.09 3.07
N GLU A 15 2.86 37.33 3.45
CA GLU A 15 3.72 38.51 3.31
C GLU A 15 5.13 38.31 3.89
N LEU A 16 5.25 37.55 4.99
CA LEU A 16 6.52 37.25 5.66
C LEU A 16 7.44 36.36 4.79
N PHE A 17 6.83 35.51 3.96
CA PHE A 17 7.51 34.50 3.15
C PHE A 17 7.58 34.88 1.67
N SER A 18 7.06 36.06 1.30
CA SER A 18 7.08 36.56 -0.08
C SER A 18 8.49 36.52 -0.68
N ILE A 19 8.61 35.76 -1.77
CA ILE A 19 9.80 35.63 -2.59
C ILE A 19 9.69 36.61 -3.75
N SER A 20 10.79 37.28 -4.08
CA SER A 20 10.87 38.21 -5.21
C SER A 20 12.18 37.98 -5.97
N ASN A 21 12.31 38.61 -7.14
CA ASN A 21 13.56 38.59 -7.91
C ASN A 21 14.72 39.30 -7.19
N LYS A 22 14.46 40.02 -6.08
CA LYS A 22 15.49 40.64 -5.23
C LYS A 22 15.87 39.73 -4.07
N LYS A 23 17.16 39.72 -3.73
CA LYS A 23 17.70 39.00 -2.56
C LYS A 23 16.98 39.44 -1.29
N MET A 24 16.43 38.48 -0.54
CA MET A 24 15.82 38.74 0.76
C MET A 24 16.88 39.22 1.75
N SER A 25 16.61 40.30 2.48
CA SER A 25 17.52 40.77 3.53
C SER A 25 17.64 39.74 4.66
N ILE A 26 18.81 39.65 5.29
CA ILE A 26 19.06 38.73 6.41
C ILE A 26 18.06 38.99 7.55
N ILE A 27 17.72 40.26 7.80
CA ILE A 27 16.76 40.67 8.83
C ILE A 27 15.36 40.11 8.50
N LYS A 28 14.89 40.26 7.26
CA LYS A 28 13.59 39.70 6.83
C LYS A 28 13.59 38.17 6.95
N LYS A 29 14.66 37.49 6.50
CA LYS A 29 14.79 36.03 6.61
C LYS A 29 14.74 35.55 8.06
N LYS A 30 15.52 36.16 8.96
CA LYS A 30 15.51 35.83 10.40
C LYS A 30 14.12 36.03 11.02
N LYS A 31 13.46 37.16 10.72
CA LYS A 31 12.10 37.44 11.19
C LYS A 31 11.10 36.38 10.71
N ALA A 32 11.15 35.98 9.44
CA ALA A 32 10.27 34.96 8.89
C ALA A 32 10.47 33.59 9.56
N LEU A 33 11.74 33.17 9.74
CA LEU A 33 12.06 31.90 10.40
C LEU A 33 11.65 31.88 11.88
N LEU A 34 11.82 32.98 12.60
CA LEU A 34 11.34 33.09 14.00
C LEU A 34 9.81 32.95 14.07
N LYS A 35 9.07 33.61 13.18
CA LYS A 35 7.60 33.49 13.14
C LYS A 35 7.12 32.10 12.73
N LEU A 36 7.83 31.45 11.81
CA LEU A 36 7.58 30.05 11.48
C LEU A 36 7.78 29.14 12.70
N ASN A 37 8.88 29.34 13.43
CA ASN A 37 9.19 28.58 14.65
C ASN A 37 8.11 28.78 15.72
N ASP A 38 7.77 30.02 16.05
CA ASP A 38 6.75 30.34 17.06
C ASP A 38 5.41 29.66 16.74
N TYR A 39 4.96 29.75 15.48
CA TYR A 39 3.73 29.11 15.02
C TYR A 39 3.79 27.59 15.17
N LEU A 40 4.80 26.93 14.60
CA LEU A 40 4.88 25.47 14.60
C LEU A 40 5.00 24.89 16.01
N PHE A 41 5.81 25.50 16.89
CA PHE A 41 5.94 25.06 18.26
C PHE A 41 4.69 25.32 19.10
N THR A 42 3.89 26.33 18.75
CA THR A 42 2.57 26.55 19.35
C THR A 42 1.59 25.46 18.91
N GLN A 43 1.46 25.20 17.60
CA GLN A 43 0.56 24.16 17.08
C GLN A 43 0.92 22.77 17.62
N LYS A 44 2.21 22.46 17.72
CA LYS A 44 2.73 21.18 18.23
C LYS A 44 2.24 20.88 19.66
N LYS A 45 2.12 21.90 20.53
CA LYS A 45 1.74 21.72 21.95
C LYS A 45 0.32 21.16 22.13
N SER A 46 -0.58 21.42 21.19
CA SER A 46 -1.98 20.99 21.26
C SER A 46 -2.37 20.03 20.13
N PHE A 47 -1.40 19.40 19.48
CA PHE A 47 -1.64 18.52 18.34
C PHE A 47 -2.13 17.15 18.79
N LEU A 48 -3.43 16.87 18.63
CA LEU A 48 -4.05 15.59 18.98
C LEU A 48 -5.06 15.06 17.94
N GLY A 49 -5.40 15.86 16.92
CA GLY A 49 -6.49 15.54 15.98
C GLY A 49 -6.11 14.68 14.77
N TYR A 50 -4.84 14.28 14.64
CA TYR A 50 -4.34 13.47 13.52
C TYR A 50 -3.31 12.45 14.02
N GLN A 51 -3.22 11.34 13.29
CA GLN A 51 -2.34 10.19 13.54
C GLN A 51 -0.87 10.44 13.19
N VAL A 52 -0.29 11.52 13.73
CA VAL A 52 1.12 11.91 13.50
C VAL A 52 1.84 12.07 14.83
N ASN A 53 2.92 11.31 15.03
CA ASN A 53 3.76 11.47 16.20
C ASN A 53 4.53 12.80 16.15
N GLN A 54 4.31 13.64 17.17
CA GLN A 54 5.02 14.90 17.34
C GLN A 54 6.26 14.79 18.24
N LYS A 55 6.44 13.66 18.92
CA LYS A 55 7.61 13.39 19.77
C LYS A 55 8.73 12.79 18.92
N ASN A 56 9.36 13.66 18.13
CA ASN A 56 10.53 13.33 17.31
C ASN A 56 11.77 14.04 17.86
N ASP A 57 12.89 13.32 17.96
CA ASP A 57 14.21 13.87 18.29
C ASP A 57 15.23 13.51 17.21
N TYR A 58 15.14 14.22 16.09
CA TYR A 58 16.05 14.03 14.96
C TYR A 58 17.26 14.96 15.00
N LYS A 59 17.16 16.06 15.74
CA LYS A 59 18.19 17.11 15.73
C LYS A 59 19.52 16.56 16.26
N THR A 60 19.50 15.86 17.38
CA THR A 60 20.70 15.39 18.06
C THR A 60 21.55 14.46 17.18
N ASN A 61 20.91 13.57 16.44
CA ASN A 61 21.61 12.51 15.70
C ASN A 61 21.73 12.75 14.19
N TYR A 62 20.83 13.55 13.61
CA TYR A 62 20.69 13.61 12.14
C TYR A 62 20.87 14.99 11.53
N SER A 63 20.98 16.08 12.31
CA SER A 63 21.08 17.43 11.72
C SER A 63 22.34 17.64 10.88
N GLN A 64 23.42 16.93 11.17
CA GLN A 64 24.68 17.00 10.41
C GLN A 64 24.55 16.54 8.95
N TYR A 65 23.52 15.76 8.62
CA TYR A 65 23.29 15.29 7.25
C TYR A 65 22.49 16.28 6.39
N LEU A 66 21.98 17.37 6.98
CA LEU A 66 21.14 18.36 6.25
C LEU A 66 21.92 19.16 5.19
N ASP A 67 23.26 19.19 5.29
CA ASP A 67 24.14 19.82 4.30
C ASP A 67 24.62 18.84 3.21
N ILE A 68 24.06 17.62 3.17
CA ILE A 68 24.41 16.58 2.19
C ILE A 68 23.19 16.27 1.32
N CYS A 69 23.37 16.34 -0.01
CA CYS A 69 22.34 15.92 -0.97
C CYS A 69 22.32 14.39 -1.11
N LEU A 70 21.54 13.72 -0.25
CA LEU A 70 21.35 12.28 -0.26
C LEU A 70 20.32 11.86 -1.31
N ASN A 71 20.57 10.75 -2.01
CA ASN A 71 19.62 10.19 -2.96
C ASN A 71 19.81 8.68 -3.15
N ASN A 72 18.81 7.89 -2.73
CA ASN A 72 18.77 6.44 -2.89
C ASN A 72 18.23 6.04 -4.28
N ILE A 73 18.83 6.56 -5.34
CA ILE A 73 18.33 6.34 -6.70
C ILE A 73 18.39 4.85 -7.10
N GLY A 74 17.28 4.37 -7.68
CA GLY A 74 17.15 3.01 -8.20
C GLY A 74 16.76 1.98 -7.13
N ASP A 75 16.94 0.71 -7.46
CA ASP A 75 16.55 -0.41 -6.57
C ASP A 75 17.42 -0.44 -5.28
N PRO A 76 16.84 -0.65 -4.09
CA PRO A 76 17.60 -0.67 -2.82
C PRO A 76 18.65 -1.78 -2.70
N PHE A 77 18.49 -2.85 -3.47
CA PHE A 77 19.35 -4.04 -3.48
C PHE A 77 20.41 -4.00 -4.59
N VAL A 78 20.35 -3.03 -5.51
CA VAL A 78 21.34 -2.84 -6.56
C VAL A 78 22.22 -1.63 -6.28
N ASP A 79 23.53 -1.83 -6.31
CA ASP A 79 24.48 -0.73 -6.17
C ASP A 79 24.46 0.16 -7.42
N GLY A 80 24.61 1.46 -7.19
CA GLY A 80 24.58 2.49 -8.23
C GLY A 80 25.83 3.35 -8.21
N SER A 81 26.01 4.17 -9.24
CA SER A 81 27.16 5.10 -9.33
C SER A 81 27.07 6.30 -8.38
N LEU A 82 25.87 6.62 -7.88
CA LEU A 82 25.69 7.72 -6.94
C LEU A 82 26.08 7.29 -5.53
N THR A 83 27.23 7.76 -5.05
CA THR A 83 27.81 7.35 -3.77
C THR A 83 27.18 8.04 -2.56
N THR A 84 26.54 9.19 -2.73
CA THR A 84 25.80 9.91 -1.68
C THR A 84 24.42 9.30 -1.45
N ASN A 85 24.39 8.04 -1.06
CA ASN A 85 23.16 7.29 -0.79
C ASN A 85 23.21 6.60 0.59
N THR A 86 22.07 6.10 1.01
CA THR A 86 21.87 5.40 2.29
C THR A 86 21.22 4.03 2.08
N LYS A 87 21.40 3.39 0.92
CA LYS A 87 20.75 2.11 0.58
C LYS A 87 21.04 1.01 1.62
N ALA A 88 22.22 1.03 2.26
CA ALA A 88 22.53 0.10 3.34
C ALA A 88 21.60 0.26 4.55
N VAL A 89 21.28 1.50 4.94
CA VAL A 89 20.32 1.80 6.01
C VAL A 89 18.91 1.39 5.58
N GLU A 90 18.52 1.73 4.36
CA GLU A 90 17.23 1.34 3.78
C GLU A 90 17.00 -0.17 3.84
N ARG A 91 17.99 -0.97 3.43
CA ARG A 91 17.89 -2.45 3.47
C ARG A 91 17.70 -2.99 4.89
N GLU A 92 18.37 -2.44 5.90
CA GLU A 92 18.18 -2.90 7.28
C GLU A 92 16.80 -2.52 7.84
N VAL A 93 16.26 -1.34 7.47
CA VAL A 93 14.88 -0.97 7.82
C VAL A 93 13.87 -1.89 7.14
N LEU A 94 14.06 -2.18 5.85
CA LEU A 94 13.21 -3.12 5.11
C LEU A 94 13.23 -4.52 5.72
N LYS A 95 14.43 -5.02 6.05
CA LYS A 95 14.62 -6.32 6.71
C LYS A 95 13.93 -6.39 8.07
N TYR A 96 13.96 -5.30 8.83
CA TYR A 96 13.25 -5.21 10.11
C TYR A 96 11.74 -5.36 9.94
N TYR A 97 11.13 -4.60 9.02
CA TYR A 97 9.69 -4.68 8.78
C TYR A 97 9.28 -5.99 8.10
N ALA A 98 10.10 -6.52 7.19
CA ALA A 98 9.87 -7.85 6.62
C ALA A 98 9.77 -8.91 7.72
N LYS A 99 10.73 -8.94 8.66
CA LYS A 99 10.69 -9.85 9.81
C LYS A 99 9.48 -9.59 10.70
N LEU A 100 9.16 -8.32 10.97
CA LEU A 100 8.01 -7.96 11.80
C LEU A 100 6.70 -8.47 11.17
N TRP A 101 6.58 -8.39 9.84
CA TRP A 101 5.43 -8.85 9.06
C TRP A 101 5.56 -10.31 8.62
N ASN A 102 6.34 -11.12 9.34
CA ASN A 102 6.51 -12.55 9.12
C ASN A 102 6.94 -12.97 7.69
N ASN A 103 7.71 -12.12 7.00
CA ASN A 103 8.33 -12.49 5.73
C ASN A 103 9.63 -13.26 5.99
N GLU A 104 9.94 -14.18 5.07
CA GLU A 104 11.20 -14.91 5.08
C GLU A 104 12.40 -13.99 4.81
N VAL A 105 13.59 -14.44 5.22
CA VAL A 105 14.83 -13.73 4.88
C VAL A 105 15.00 -13.75 3.37
N ARG A 106 15.20 -12.57 2.79
CA ARG A 106 15.46 -12.41 1.36
C ARG A 106 16.81 -13.04 0.99
N ASP A 107 16.82 -13.89 -0.02
CA ASP A 107 18.03 -14.42 -0.63
C ASP A 107 18.60 -13.47 -1.70
N LYS A 108 19.83 -13.76 -2.12
CA LYS A 108 20.48 -13.13 -3.28
C LYS A 108 20.92 -14.23 -4.24
N PRO A 109 20.36 -14.31 -5.47
CA PRO A 109 19.35 -13.43 -6.08
C PRO A 109 17.94 -13.57 -5.47
N LEU A 110 17.06 -12.59 -5.76
CA LEU A 110 15.66 -12.60 -5.34
C LEU A 110 14.93 -13.88 -5.82
N GLN A 111 14.31 -14.60 -4.89
CA GLN A 111 13.46 -15.77 -5.19
C GLN A 111 11.96 -15.43 -5.08
N LYS A 112 11.11 -16.32 -5.61
CA LYS A 112 9.66 -16.11 -5.73
C LYS A 112 8.95 -15.71 -4.43
N ASP A 113 9.35 -16.28 -3.31
CA ASP A 113 8.71 -16.07 -2.00
C ASP A 113 9.52 -15.13 -1.10
N ASN A 114 10.62 -14.55 -1.61
CA ASN A 114 11.37 -13.54 -0.90
C ASN A 114 10.63 -12.20 -0.93
N PHE A 115 10.71 -11.44 0.16
CA PHE A 115 10.22 -10.07 0.15
C PHE A 115 11.05 -9.20 -0.81
N TRP A 116 10.36 -8.26 -1.44
CA TRP A 116 10.96 -7.10 -2.10
C TRP A 116 10.14 -5.86 -1.70
N GLY A 117 10.83 -4.75 -1.52
CA GLY A 117 10.21 -3.48 -1.15
C GLY A 117 11.23 -2.35 -1.14
N TYR A 118 10.75 -1.14 -0.91
CA TYR A 118 11.56 0.07 -0.86
C TYR A 118 10.96 1.07 0.12
N ILE A 119 11.75 2.05 0.58
CA ILE A 119 11.26 3.12 1.45
C ILE A 119 10.67 4.22 0.57
N VAL A 120 9.38 4.52 0.78
CA VAL A 120 8.67 5.54 0.02
C VAL A 120 9.18 6.95 0.33
N SER A 121 9.20 7.81 -0.68
CA SER A 121 9.65 9.20 -0.55
C SER A 121 8.52 10.16 -0.15
N MET A 122 7.27 9.80 -0.43
CA MET A 122 6.10 10.57 -0.03
C MET A 122 5.55 10.07 1.33
N GLY A 123 4.83 8.96 1.29
CA GLY A 123 4.09 8.37 2.40
C GLY A 123 3.21 7.25 1.88
N ALA A 124 2.24 6.80 2.68
CA ALA A 124 1.42 5.65 2.30
C ALA A 124 0.61 5.83 1.00
N THR A 125 0.36 7.07 0.55
CA THR A 125 -0.24 7.30 -0.78
C THR A 125 0.63 6.73 -1.91
N GLU A 126 1.95 6.91 -1.85
CA GLU A 126 2.88 6.32 -2.83
C GLU A 126 2.91 4.80 -2.70
N ALA A 127 2.99 4.27 -1.47
CA ALA A 127 2.99 2.84 -1.22
C ALA A 127 1.71 2.16 -1.74
N ASN A 128 0.55 2.78 -1.50
CA ASN A 128 -0.74 2.31 -1.99
C ASN A 128 -0.80 2.32 -3.51
N ILE A 129 -0.39 3.42 -4.17
CA ILE A 129 -0.34 3.49 -5.63
C ILE A 129 0.57 2.39 -6.19
N PHE A 130 1.75 2.20 -5.61
CA PHE A 130 2.71 1.20 -6.10
C PHE A 130 2.19 -0.23 -5.88
N GLY A 131 1.74 -0.58 -4.68
CA GLY A 131 1.22 -1.92 -4.38
C GLY A 131 -0.01 -2.28 -5.22
N ILE A 132 -0.91 -1.32 -5.44
CA ILE A 132 -2.09 -1.48 -6.29
C ILE A 132 -1.69 -1.57 -7.77
N LEU A 133 -0.72 -0.77 -8.23
CA LEU A 133 -0.16 -0.88 -9.59
C LEU A 133 0.42 -2.26 -9.84
N SER A 134 1.22 -2.79 -8.90
CA SER A 134 1.75 -4.15 -8.96
C SER A 134 0.64 -5.18 -9.05
N GLY A 135 -0.40 -5.06 -8.22
CA GLY A 135 -1.57 -5.94 -8.25
C GLY A 135 -2.32 -5.88 -9.58
N ARG A 136 -2.60 -4.68 -10.11
CA ARG A 136 -3.22 -4.51 -11.42
C ARG A 136 -2.40 -5.18 -12.51
N ASP A 137 -1.12 -4.85 -12.61
CA ASP A 137 -0.25 -5.34 -13.68
C ASP A 137 -0.08 -6.87 -13.61
N TYR A 138 0.03 -7.42 -12.39
CA TYR A 138 0.02 -8.86 -12.15
C TYR A 138 -1.27 -9.52 -12.62
N LEU A 139 -2.43 -8.92 -12.29
CA LEU A 139 -3.76 -9.45 -12.61
C LEU A 139 -4.19 -9.24 -14.07
N GLU A 140 -3.63 -8.25 -14.77
CA GLU A 140 -3.78 -8.04 -16.21
C GLU A 140 -2.87 -8.96 -17.04
N GLY A 141 -2.01 -9.74 -16.37
CA GLY A 141 -1.10 -10.66 -17.02
C GLY A 141 0.18 -10.01 -17.55
N LYS A 142 0.57 -8.81 -17.12
CA LYS A 142 1.83 -8.23 -17.61
C LYS A 142 3.03 -9.12 -17.27
N GLU A 143 4.08 -9.02 -18.08
CA GLU A 143 5.28 -9.85 -17.91
C GLU A 143 5.91 -9.62 -16.53
N LEU A 144 6.18 -10.72 -15.81
CA LEU A 144 6.78 -10.65 -14.48
C LEU A 144 8.29 -10.60 -14.56
N LEU A 145 8.87 -10.00 -13.52
CA LEU A 145 10.31 -9.94 -13.28
C LEU A 145 10.84 -11.24 -12.65
N ILE A 146 10.34 -12.41 -13.06
CA ILE A 146 10.79 -13.70 -12.53
C ILE A 146 11.92 -14.19 -13.42
N VAL A 147 13.12 -14.34 -12.83
CA VAL A 147 14.22 -15.03 -13.49
C VAL A 147 14.18 -16.49 -13.07
N ASP A 148 14.10 -17.38 -14.06
CA ASP A 148 14.31 -18.81 -13.87
C ASP A 148 15.73 -19.02 -13.30
N LYS A 149 15.88 -19.87 -12.27
CA LYS A 149 17.18 -20.14 -11.61
C LYS A 149 18.24 -20.59 -12.63
N ASP A 150 17.83 -21.30 -13.68
CA ASP A 150 18.75 -21.76 -14.72
C ASP A 150 19.18 -20.62 -15.65
N LYS A 151 18.29 -19.66 -15.94
CA LYS A 151 18.63 -18.43 -16.66
C LYS A 151 19.49 -17.48 -15.84
N VAL A 152 19.27 -17.40 -14.52
CA VAL A 152 20.14 -16.61 -13.64
C VAL A 152 21.57 -17.11 -13.77
N LYS A 153 21.79 -18.42 -13.61
CA LYS A 153 23.13 -19.03 -13.71
C LYS A 153 23.81 -18.73 -15.05
N GLU A 154 23.05 -18.70 -16.15
CA GLU A 154 23.57 -18.36 -17.48
C GLU A 154 23.94 -16.87 -17.60
N ILE A 155 23.05 -15.97 -17.15
CA ILE A 155 23.24 -14.50 -17.20
C ILE A 155 24.38 -14.05 -16.29
N THR A 156 24.65 -14.76 -15.19
CA THR A 156 25.60 -14.35 -14.15
C THR A 156 26.97 -14.99 -14.26
N LYS A 157 27.22 -15.83 -15.29
CA LYS A 157 28.53 -16.46 -15.50
C LYS A 157 29.64 -15.41 -15.52
N GLY A 158 30.46 -15.37 -14.45
CA GLY A 158 31.67 -14.56 -14.36
C GLY A 158 31.53 -13.15 -13.76
N THR A 159 30.44 -12.83 -13.03
CA THR A 159 30.19 -11.46 -12.55
C THR A 159 29.92 -11.38 -11.03
N GLY A 160 30.35 -10.28 -10.40
CA GLY A 160 30.18 -10.04 -8.96
C GLY A 160 28.84 -9.40 -8.53
N ASP A 161 28.08 -8.80 -9.46
CA ASP A 161 26.79 -8.13 -9.18
C ASP A 161 25.66 -8.73 -10.03
N THR A 162 25.17 -9.87 -9.55
CA THR A 162 24.12 -10.67 -10.19
C THR A 162 22.76 -9.92 -10.26
N GLU A 163 22.42 -9.11 -9.26
CA GLU A 163 21.13 -8.42 -9.20
C GLU A 163 21.05 -7.29 -10.23
N HIS A 164 22.15 -6.58 -10.44
CA HIS A 164 22.25 -5.54 -11.47
C HIS A 164 21.99 -6.08 -12.88
N LEU A 165 22.64 -7.21 -13.24
CA LEU A 165 22.49 -7.84 -14.55
C LEU A 165 21.08 -8.37 -14.80
N ILE A 166 20.46 -8.95 -13.76
CA ILE A 166 19.07 -9.36 -13.79
C ILE A 166 18.16 -8.16 -14.07
N ASN A 167 18.30 -7.09 -13.28
CA ASN A 167 17.45 -5.91 -13.40
C ASN A 167 17.61 -5.18 -14.75
N GLN A 168 18.81 -5.12 -15.31
CA GLN A 168 19.04 -4.55 -16.64
C GLN A 168 18.31 -5.33 -17.74
N ASN A 169 18.45 -6.67 -17.75
CA ASN A 169 17.80 -7.50 -18.77
C ASN A 169 16.27 -7.47 -18.65
N LEU A 170 15.75 -7.43 -17.42
CA LEU A 170 14.34 -7.35 -17.10
C LEU A 170 13.71 -6.00 -17.46
N ARG A 171 14.44 -4.88 -17.32
CA ARG A 171 13.97 -3.56 -17.74
C ARG A 171 13.67 -3.49 -19.25
N ILE A 172 14.40 -4.24 -20.06
CA ILE A 172 14.24 -4.24 -21.52
C ILE A 172 12.92 -4.93 -21.94
N SER A 173 12.40 -5.85 -21.13
CA SER A 173 11.16 -6.60 -21.42
C SER A 173 9.90 -5.99 -20.80
N TYR A 174 10.03 -5.23 -19.70
CA TYR A 174 8.90 -4.64 -18.99
C TYR A 174 8.01 -3.77 -19.91
N GLY A 175 6.71 -4.04 -19.92
CA GLY A 175 5.69 -3.27 -20.64
C GLY A 175 5.59 -3.50 -22.15
N LYS A 176 6.47 -4.32 -22.76
CA LYS A 176 6.44 -4.56 -24.21
C LYS A 176 5.44 -5.64 -24.65
N VAL A 177 4.91 -6.42 -23.71
CA VAL A 177 4.05 -7.57 -24.04
C VAL A 177 2.70 -7.48 -23.36
N LYS A 178 1.66 -7.60 -24.19
CA LYS A 178 0.28 -7.77 -23.76
C LYS A 178 -0.07 -9.25 -23.80
N CYS A 179 -0.63 -9.76 -22.70
CA CYS A 179 -1.25 -11.08 -22.70
C CYS A 179 -2.48 -11.11 -23.59
N LYS A 180 -2.75 -12.28 -24.18
CA LYS A 180 -3.96 -12.53 -24.93
C LYS A 180 -4.86 -13.42 -24.08
N SER A 181 -6.13 -13.06 -23.96
CA SER A 181 -7.14 -13.94 -23.40
C SER A 181 -8.36 -13.94 -24.30
N LYS A 182 -8.95 -15.13 -24.51
CA LYS A 182 -10.21 -15.28 -25.27
C LYS A 182 -11.42 -14.71 -24.52
N SER A 183 -11.31 -14.48 -23.21
CA SER A 183 -12.36 -13.87 -22.39
C SER A 183 -11.97 -12.45 -21.99
N ALA A 184 -12.85 -11.49 -22.29
CA ALA A 184 -12.64 -10.07 -21.99
C ALA A 184 -12.45 -9.79 -20.48
N ASN A 185 -12.99 -10.63 -19.60
CA ASN A 185 -12.97 -10.41 -18.15
C ASN A 185 -11.73 -10.99 -17.47
N LYS A 186 -11.12 -12.04 -18.04
CA LYS A 186 -9.99 -12.77 -17.40
C LYS A 186 -8.77 -11.92 -17.10
N LEU A 187 -8.58 -10.82 -17.82
CA LEU A 187 -7.48 -9.89 -17.62
C LEU A 187 -7.95 -8.52 -17.10
N LYS A 188 -9.20 -8.40 -16.65
CA LYS A 188 -9.78 -7.14 -16.14
C LYS A 188 -10.04 -7.24 -14.64
N PRO A 189 -9.08 -6.81 -13.79
CA PRO A 189 -9.26 -6.86 -12.35
C PRO A 189 -10.38 -5.92 -11.90
N ILE A 190 -11.16 -6.38 -10.91
CA ILE A 190 -12.20 -5.59 -10.23
C ILE A 190 -11.74 -5.31 -8.81
N SER A 191 -11.80 -4.04 -8.40
CA SER A 191 -11.37 -3.60 -7.09
C SER A 191 -12.50 -3.55 -6.06
N PHE A 192 -12.16 -3.92 -4.83
CA PHE A 192 -13.03 -3.93 -3.65
C PHE A 192 -12.30 -3.28 -2.47
N TYR A 193 -12.93 -2.30 -1.85
CA TYR A 193 -12.45 -1.61 -0.65
C TYR A 193 -13.65 -1.07 0.11
N SER A 194 -13.52 -0.91 1.43
CA SER A 194 -14.64 -0.46 2.26
C SER A 194 -14.90 1.05 2.15
N GLN A 195 -16.06 1.48 2.63
CA GLN A 195 -16.44 2.90 2.74
C GLN A 195 -15.50 3.70 3.66
N ASP A 196 -14.78 3.03 4.56
CA ASP A 196 -13.81 3.65 5.47
C ASP A 196 -12.38 3.67 4.90
N ALA A 197 -12.19 3.23 3.64
CA ALA A 197 -10.92 3.33 2.95
C ALA A 197 -10.48 4.79 2.77
N HIS A 198 -9.17 5.05 2.93
CA HIS A 198 -8.64 6.39 2.78
C HIS A 198 -8.79 6.89 1.33
N TYR A 199 -9.01 8.20 1.15
CA TYR A 199 -9.24 8.80 -0.19
C TYR A 199 -8.09 8.55 -1.18
N SER A 200 -6.86 8.24 -0.69
CA SER A 200 -5.75 7.85 -1.56
C SER A 200 -6.04 6.58 -2.36
N ILE A 201 -6.86 5.66 -1.84
CA ILE A 201 -7.28 4.44 -2.54
C ILE A 201 -8.19 4.80 -3.71
N VAL A 202 -9.17 5.68 -3.49
CA VAL A 202 -10.05 6.21 -4.54
C VAL A 202 -9.22 6.91 -5.63
N LYS A 203 -8.27 7.76 -5.22
CA LYS A 203 -7.34 8.41 -6.15
C LYS A 203 -6.49 7.39 -6.93
N ALA A 204 -6.02 6.33 -6.28
CA ALA A 204 -5.25 5.27 -6.93
C ALA A 204 -6.08 4.54 -8.00
N MET A 205 -7.37 4.24 -7.74
CA MET A 205 -8.26 3.64 -8.74
C MET A 205 -8.35 4.50 -10.00
N GLU A 206 -8.50 5.81 -9.83
CA GLU A 206 -8.63 6.75 -10.95
C GLU A 206 -7.33 6.94 -11.72
N VAL A 207 -6.21 7.13 -11.02
CA VAL A 207 -4.88 7.31 -11.64
C VAL A 207 -4.44 6.05 -12.37
N LEU A 208 -4.71 4.88 -11.81
CA LEU A 208 -4.33 3.59 -12.37
C LEU A 208 -5.39 2.98 -13.28
N LYS A 209 -6.54 3.65 -13.45
CA LYS A 209 -7.65 3.21 -14.31
C LYS A 209 -8.13 1.79 -13.98
N ILE A 210 -8.21 1.47 -12.69
CA ILE A 210 -8.71 0.19 -12.20
C ILE A 210 -10.22 0.29 -12.01
N SER A 211 -10.98 -0.66 -12.57
CA SER A 211 -12.43 -0.68 -12.43
C SER A 211 -12.83 -1.10 -11.02
N THR A 212 -13.62 -0.27 -10.33
CA THR A 212 -14.31 -0.67 -9.11
C THR A 212 -15.49 -1.58 -9.46
N PHE A 213 -15.93 -2.39 -8.50
CA PHE A 213 -17.11 -3.25 -8.68
C PHE A 213 -18.36 -2.43 -9.06
N ASN A 214 -18.55 -1.25 -8.44
CA ASN A 214 -19.67 -0.36 -8.72
C ASN A 214 -19.62 0.17 -10.16
N ASN A 215 -18.47 0.70 -10.58
CA ASN A 215 -18.30 1.23 -11.94
C ASN A 215 -18.51 0.14 -13.00
N GLU A 216 -17.94 -1.05 -12.79
CA GLU A 216 -18.14 -2.15 -13.74
C GLU A 216 -19.60 -2.61 -13.81
N ALA A 217 -20.30 -2.65 -12.67
CA ALA A 217 -21.72 -2.96 -12.63
C ALA A 217 -22.55 -1.96 -13.43
N LEU A 218 -22.26 -0.66 -13.30
CA LEU A 218 -22.93 0.41 -14.06
C LEU A 218 -22.68 0.27 -15.56
N ILE A 219 -21.41 0.10 -15.98
CA ILE A 219 -21.05 -0.06 -17.40
C ILE A 219 -21.74 -1.29 -18.03
N LYS A 220 -21.86 -2.38 -17.27
CA LYS A 220 -22.45 -3.64 -17.74
C LYS A 220 -23.95 -3.76 -17.47
N ASN A 221 -24.56 -2.75 -16.85
CA ASN A 221 -25.95 -2.75 -16.41
C ASN A 221 -26.32 -4.01 -15.59
N TYR A 222 -25.45 -4.37 -14.63
CA TYR A 222 -25.66 -5.51 -13.77
C TYR A 222 -26.65 -5.21 -12.64
N LYS A 223 -27.43 -6.22 -12.24
CA LYS A 223 -28.27 -6.15 -11.03
C LYS A 223 -27.44 -6.44 -9.79
N CYS A 224 -27.61 -5.63 -8.75
CA CYS A 224 -26.90 -5.81 -7.48
C CYS A 224 -27.21 -7.19 -6.86
N PRO A 225 -26.20 -7.97 -6.46
CA PRO A 225 -26.42 -9.26 -5.79
C PRO A 225 -26.82 -9.12 -4.33
N LEU A 226 -26.72 -7.91 -3.77
CA LEU A 226 -27.03 -7.65 -2.37
C LEU A 226 -28.54 -7.43 -2.17
N THR A 227 -29.04 -7.96 -1.07
CA THR A 227 -30.40 -7.75 -0.57
C THR A 227 -30.33 -7.01 0.76
N LYS A 228 -31.48 -6.50 1.26
CA LYS A 228 -31.52 -5.70 2.51
C LYS A 228 -30.84 -6.38 3.72
N LYS A 229 -30.83 -7.71 3.79
CA LYS A 229 -30.19 -8.48 4.87
C LYS A 229 -28.67 -8.58 4.78
N ASP A 230 -28.09 -8.20 3.64
CA ASP A 230 -26.65 -8.28 3.37
C ASP A 230 -25.92 -6.97 3.72
N TYR A 231 -26.67 -5.96 4.17
CA TYR A 231 -26.12 -4.70 4.65
C TYR A 231 -26.08 -4.66 6.18
N PRO A 232 -25.14 -3.91 6.77
CA PRO A 232 -25.20 -3.53 8.17
C PRO A 232 -26.57 -2.91 8.52
N LYS A 233 -27.04 -3.11 9.75
CA LYS A 233 -28.36 -2.61 10.19
C LYS A 233 -28.53 -1.10 10.01
N ASP A 234 -27.45 -0.34 10.20
CA ASP A 234 -27.44 1.12 10.15
C ASP A 234 -26.88 1.67 8.83
N PHE A 235 -26.88 0.85 7.76
CA PHE A 235 -26.33 1.25 6.47
C PHE A 235 -27.15 2.40 5.84
N SER A 236 -26.50 3.52 5.57
CA SER A 236 -27.14 4.68 4.94
C SER A 236 -27.33 4.47 3.43
N LYS A 237 -28.53 4.78 2.94
CA LYS A 237 -28.87 4.74 1.50
C LYS A 237 -28.08 5.73 0.65
N GLU A 238 -27.46 6.76 1.26
CA GLU A 238 -26.65 7.76 0.55
C GLU A 238 -25.39 7.15 -0.09
N TYR A 239 -24.96 6.00 0.43
CA TYR A 239 -23.85 5.22 -0.12
C TYR A 239 -24.27 4.25 -1.22
N LEU A 240 -25.57 4.21 -1.58
CA LEU A 240 -26.02 3.54 -2.78
C LEU A 240 -25.96 4.50 -3.98
N ASP A 241 -25.74 3.96 -5.16
CA ASP A 241 -26.02 4.64 -6.41
C ASP A 241 -27.51 4.54 -6.76
N GLU A 242 -27.87 5.18 -7.88
CA GLU A 242 -29.24 5.19 -8.41
C GLU A 242 -29.79 3.80 -8.78
N ASN A 243 -28.92 2.81 -9.01
CA ASN A 243 -29.27 1.44 -9.36
C ASN A 243 -29.26 0.50 -8.16
N GLY A 244 -29.08 1.04 -6.95
CA GLY A 244 -29.09 0.28 -5.70
C GLY A 244 -27.80 -0.48 -5.41
N TRP A 245 -26.72 -0.23 -6.14
CA TRP A 245 -25.40 -0.77 -5.80
C TRP A 245 -24.73 0.11 -4.74
N PRO A 246 -24.00 -0.47 -3.78
CA PRO A 246 -23.16 0.35 -2.92
C PRO A 246 -21.97 0.89 -3.75
N LYS A 247 -21.56 2.14 -3.48
CA LYS A 247 -20.44 2.81 -4.17
C LYS A 247 -19.09 2.17 -3.81
N GLU A 248 -18.93 1.84 -2.52
CA GLU A 248 -17.83 1.07 -1.94
C GLU A 248 -18.39 -0.12 -1.15
N VAL A 249 -17.55 -1.06 -0.71
CA VAL A 249 -18.02 -2.19 0.10
C VAL A 249 -18.54 -1.65 1.45
N PRO A 250 -19.75 -2.03 1.89
CA PRO A 250 -20.29 -1.58 3.18
C PRO A 250 -19.32 -1.81 4.34
N SER A 251 -19.28 -0.89 5.31
CA SER A 251 -18.55 -1.05 6.56
C SER A 251 -19.49 -1.32 7.75
N ASN A 252 -18.99 -2.05 8.74
CA ASN A 252 -19.60 -2.14 10.06
C ASN A 252 -19.55 -0.78 10.78
N GLN A 253 -20.29 -0.67 11.90
CA GLN A 253 -20.36 0.56 12.69
C GLN A 253 -18.99 1.02 13.20
N ASP A 254 -18.10 0.07 13.52
CA ASP A 254 -16.73 0.34 13.97
C ASP A 254 -15.78 0.80 12.85
N GLY A 255 -16.19 0.69 11.58
CA GLY A 255 -15.39 1.04 10.40
C GLY A 255 -14.67 -0.12 9.72
N SER A 256 -14.77 -1.34 10.25
CA SER A 256 -14.26 -2.54 9.58
C SER A 256 -15.14 -2.91 8.39
N VAL A 257 -14.57 -3.54 7.37
CA VAL A 257 -15.32 -4.02 6.20
C VAL A 257 -16.42 -5.01 6.60
N HIS A 258 -17.61 -4.85 6.03
CA HIS A 258 -18.72 -5.79 6.25
C HIS A 258 -18.55 -7.04 5.37
N ILE A 259 -17.94 -8.08 5.96
CA ILE A 259 -17.59 -9.33 5.27
C ILE A 259 -18.77 -9.96 4.50
N PRO A 260 -19.99 -10.09 5.05
CA PRO A 260 -21.11 -10.68 4.30
C PRO A 260 -21.40 -9.99 2.95
N ALA A 261 -21.33 -8.66 2.91
CA ALA A 261 -21.47 -7.90 1.66
C ALA A 261 -20.28 -8.11 0.73
N LEU A 262 -19.05 -8.05 1.28
CA LEU A 262 -17.81 -8.25 0.54
C LEU A 262 -17.82 -9.58 -0.22
N ILE A 263 -18.20 -10.67 0.47
CA ILE A 263 -18.26 -12.02 -0.09
C ILE A 263 -19.21 -12.12 -1.28
N LYS A 264 -20.43 -11.59 -1.16
CA LYS A 264 -21.41 -11.63 -2.24
C LYS A 264 -20.99 -10.80 -3.46
N LEU A 265 -20.38 -9.64 -3.21
CA LEU A 265 -19.83 -8.79 -4.28
C LEU A 265 -18.69 -9.52 -4.99
N ILE A 266 -17.75 -10.12 -4.26
CA ILE A 266 -16.64 -10.88 -4.85
C ILE A 266 -17.15 -12.07 -5.66
N GLU A 267 -18.03 -12.89 -5.10
CA GLU A 267 -18.58 -14.06 -5.79
C GLU A 267 -19.26 -13.67 -7.11
N PHE A 268 -19.99 -12.56 -7.11
CA PHE A 268 -20.64 -12.06 -8.32
C PHE A 268 -19.66 -11.74 -9.47
N PHE A 269 -18.52 -11.10 -9.19
CA PHE A 269 -17.53 -10.77 -10.22
C PHE A 269 -16.61 -11.96 -10.53
N ALA A 270 -16.26 -12.77 -9.54
CA ALA A 270 -15.49 -13.99 -9.71
C ALA A 270 -16.23 -14.99 -10.63
N SER A 271 -17.55 -15.15 -10.45
CA SER A 271 -18.37 -16.02 -11.32
C SER A 271 -18.44 -15.55 -12.78
N ARG A 272 -18.01 -14.32 -13.06
CA ARG A 272 -17.93 -13.73 -14.40
C ARG A 272 -16.49 -13.73 -14.95
N GLY A 273 -15.57 -14.37 -14.24
CA GLY A 273 -14.18 -14.56 -14.64
C GLY A 273 -13.27 -13.36 -14.40
N HIS A 274 -13.69 -12.37 -13.61
CA HIS A 274 -12.84 -11.25 -13.26
C HIS A 274 -11.82 -11.63 -12.18
N PRO A 275 -10.54 -11.28 -12.34
CA PRO A 275 -9.62 -11.28 -11.21
C PRO A 275 -10.02 -10.25 -10.13
N ILE A 276 -9.66 -10.53 -8.88
CA ILE A 276 -10.17 -9.83 -7.69
C ILE A 276 -9.04 -9.05 -7.00
N LEU A 277 -9.15 -7.73 -6.92
CA LEU A 277 -8.21 -6.88 -6.19
C LEU A 277 -8.91 -6.35 -4.93
N ILE A 278 -8.41 -6.68 -3.74
CA ILE A 278 -9.00 -6.25 -2.47
C ILE A 278 -8.01 -5.37 -1.73
N ILE A 279 -8.51 -4.26 -1.20
CA ILE A 279 -7.77 -3.39 -0.29
C ILE A 279 -8.42 -3.48 1.08
N PHE A 280 -7.67 -3.99 2.05
CA PHE A 280 -8.05 -4.04 3.47
C PHE A 280 -7.42 -2.88 4.23
N ASN A 281 -8.18 -2.29 5.15
CA ASN A 281 -7.69 -1.28 6.07
C ASN A 281 -7.09 -1.95 7.31
N TYR A 282 -5.87 -1.58 7.65
CA TYR A 282 -5.24 -1.96 8.90
C TYR A 282 -4.93 -0.71 9.71
N GLY A 283 -6.00 -0.16 10.30
CA GLY A 283 -6.02 1.17 10.93
C GLY A 283 -6.61 2.23 9.99
N SER A 284 -7.93 2.19 9.77
CA SER A 284 -8.66 3.19 8.98
C SER A 284 -8.44 4.62 9.47
N THR A 285 -8.54 5.60 8.57
CA THR A 285 -8.09 6.97 8.84
C THR A 285 -8.87 7.67 9.95
N PHE A 286 -10.20 7.54 9.94
CA PHE A 286 -11.06 8.28 10.87
C PHE A 286 -11.37 7.50 12.15
N LYS A 287 -11.67 6.20 12.01
CA LYS A 287 -12.10 5.36 13.14
C LYS A 287 -10.97 4.52 13.74
N GLY A 288 -9.81 4.42 13.08
CA GLY A 288 -8.74 3.52 13.52
C GLY A 288 -9.10 2.03 13.38
N ALA A 289 -10.21 1.72 12.70
CA ALA A 289 -10.73 0.36 12.50
C ALA A 289 -9.74 -0.58 11.81
N TYR A 290 -9.87 -1.87 12.12
CA TYR A 290 -9.13 -2.96 11.48
C TYR A 290 -10.12 -3.86 10.77
N ASP A 291 -9.86 -4.10 9.49
CA ASP A 291 -10.58 -5.15 8.79
C ASP A 291 -10.15 -6.51 9.35
N ASP A 292 -11.11 -7.40 9.57
CA ASP A 292 -10.83 -8.79 9.95
C ASP A 292 -10.38 -9.57 8.71
N ILE A 293 -9.09 -9.37 8.38
CA ILE A 293 -8.45 -9.91 7.17
C ILE A 293 -8.47 -11.44 7.20
N GLU A 294 -8.23 -12.06 8.37
CA GLU A 294 -8.19 -13.52 8.51
C GLU A 294 -9.55 -14.13 8.15
N THR A 295 -10.62 -13.71 8.83
CA THR A 295 -11.99 -14.18 8.55
C THR A 295 -12.42 -13.88 7.11
N ALA A 296 -12.06 -12.71 6.59
CA ALA A 296 -12.36 -12.36 5.20
C ALA A 296 -11.67 -13.32 4.23
N VAL A 297 -10.37 -13.56 4.40
CA VAL A 297 -9.58 -14.45 3.52
C VAL A 297 -10.09 -15.88 3.60
N GLU A 298 -10.40 -16.40 4.80
CA GLU A 298 -10.98 -17.74 4.98
C GLU A 298 -12.27 -17.94 4.17
N GLN A 299 -13.13 -16.92 4.11
CA GLN A 299 -14.38 -16.97 3.36
C GLN A 299 -14.21 -16.69 1.86
N ILE A 300 -13.20 -15.90 1.47
CA ILE A 300 -12.91 -15.57 0.07
C ILE A 300 -12.23 -16.73 -0.65
N VAL A 301 -11.30 -17.44 -0.01
CA VAL A 301 -10.51 -18.51 -0.64
C VAL A 301 -11.37 -19.61 -1.28
N PRO A 302 -12.45 -20.12 -0.67
CA PRO A 302 -13.36 -21.08 -1.31
C PRO A 302 -13.96 -20.55 -2.63
N ILE A 303 -14.32 -19.27 -2.69
CA ILE A 303 -14.87 -18.61 -3.89
C ILE A 303 -13.78 -18.52 -4.96
N LEU A 304 -12.57 -18.13 -4.58
CA LEU A 304 -11.43 -18.07 -5.50
C LEU A 304 -11.10 -19.44 -6.09
N LYS A 305 -11.19 -20.52 -5.29
CA LYS A 305 -11.02 -21.90 -5.78
C LYS A 305 -12.15 -22.32 -6.70
N LYS A 306 -13.40 -22.02 -6.35
CA LYS A 306 -14.62 -22.34 -7.13
C LYS A 306 -14.59 -21.76 -8.55
N TYR A 307 -13.96 -20.60 -8.75
CA TYR A 307 -13.92 -19.90 -10.03
C TYR A 307 -12.52 -19.85 -10.67
N ASP A 308 -11.64 -20.80 -10.34
CA ASP A 308 -10.29 -20.92 -10.90
C ASP A 308 -9.42 -19.65 -10.76
N LEU A 309 -9.65 -18.86 -9.71
CA LEU A 309 -8.86 -17.67 -9.38
C LEU A 309 -7.78 -17.96 -8.34
N TYR A 310 -7.87 -19.06 -7.58
CA TYR A 310 -6.78 -19.41 -6.66
C TYR A 310 -5.50 -19.78 -7.42
N LYS A 311 -5.66 -20.44 -8.56
CA LYS A 311 -4.59 -20.73 -9.52
C LYS A 311 -5.19 -20.66 -10.92
N ARG A 312 -4.62 -19.79 -11.75
CA ARG A 312 -5.01 -19.58 -13.13
C ARG A 312 -3.81 -19.56 -14.06
N GLU A 313 -4.07 -19.90 -15.30
CA GLU A 313 -3.09 -19.85 -16.38
C GLU A 313 -3.27 -18.57 -17.19
N ILE A 314 -2.14 -17.87 -17.41
CA ILE A 314 -2.07 -16.67 -18.24
C ILE A 314 -1.13 -16.95 -19.41
N GLU A 315 -1.65 -16.80 -20.62
CA GLU A 315 -0.86 -16.95 -21.84
C GLU A 315 -0.16 -15.63 -22.21
N TYR A 316 1.17 -15.68 -22.32
CA TYR A 316 2.05 -14.55 -22.66
C TYR A 316 3.13 -15.01 -23.65
N LYS A 317 3.60 -14.14 -24.56
CA LYS A 317 4.66 -14.41 -25.59
C LYS A 317 4.67 -15.84 -26.19
N ASP A 318 4.21 -15.99 -27.43
CA ASP A 318 4.40 -17.24 -28.20
C ASP A 318 3.92 -18.51 -27.47
N GLN A 319 2.71 -18.45 -26.87
CA GLN A 319 2.05 -19.57 -26.17
C GLN A 319 2.73 -20.02 -24.86
N LYS A 320 3.59 -19.21 -24.25
CA LYS A 320 4.08 -19.51 -22.89
C LYS A 320 2.97 -19.28 -21.87
N ILE A 321 2.89 -20.18 -20.91
CA ILE A 321 1.88 -20.16 -19.86
C ILE A 321 2.55 -19.82 -18.53
N ASP A 322 2.07 -18.78 -17.87
CA ASP A 322 2.39 -18.44 -16.49
C ASP A 322 1.26 -18.91 -15.56
N LYS A 323 1.62 -19.46 -14.41
CA LYS A 323 0.68 -19.91 -13.37
C LYS A 323 0.66 -18.89 -12.25
N ARG A 324 -0.43 -18.14 -12.16
CA ARG A 324 -0.64 -17.04 -11.20
C ARG A 324 -1.87 -17.26 -10.35
N ASN A 325 -1.96 -16.56 -9.22
CA ASN A 325 -3.26 -16.27 -8.63
C ASN A 325 -4.03 -15.24 -9.47
N GLY A 326 -5.35 -15.30 -9.41
CA GLY A 326 -6.31 -14.36 -9.98
C GLY A 326 -6.88 -13.40 -8.94
N PHE A 327 -6.15 -13.18 -7.86
CA PHE A 327 -6.51 -12.22 -6.84
C PHE A 327 -5.28 -11.47 -6.32
N TRP A 328 -5.46 -10.31 -5.70
CA TRP A 328 -4.41 -9.58 -5.00
C TRP A 328 -5.00 -8.96 -3.76
N PHE A 329 -4.40 -9.24 -2.60
CA PHE A 329 -4.77 -8.63 -1.33
C PHE A 329 -3.72 -7.59 -0.98
N HIS A 330 -4.16 -6.33 -0.91
CA HIS A 330 -3.37 -5.21 -0.46
C HIS A 330 -3.84 -4.81 0.93
N VAL A 331 -2.92 -4.59 1.85
CA VAL A 331 -3.22 -4.12 3.21
C VAL A 331 -2.73 -2.69 3.34
N ASP A 332 -3.66 -1.73 3.41
CA ASP A 332 -3.34 -0.35 3.77
C ASP A 332 -3.04 -0.27 5.27
N GLY A 333 -1.77 -0.51 5.58
CA GLY A 333 -1.21 -0.46 6.92
C GLY A 333 -0.59 0.89 7.29
N ALA A 334 -0.96 1.99 6.62
CA ALA A 334 -0.36 3.32 6.82
C ALA A 334 -0.19 3.71 8.29
N LEU A 335 -1.14 3.28 9.13
CA LEU A 335 -1.13 3.49 10.56
C LEU A 335 -0.84 2.17 11.32
N GLY A 336 -1.70 1.16 11.17
CA GLY A 336 -1.70 -0.02 12.04
C GLY A 336 -0.48 -0.94 11.87
N ALA A 337 0.14 -0.99 10.69
CA ALA A 337 1.25 -1.92 10.44
C ALA A 337 2.52 -1.58 11.25
N ALA A 338 2.60 -0.36 11.80
CA ALA A 338 3.72 0.07 12.62
C ALA A 338 3.63 -0.41 14.08
N TYR A 339 2.43 -0.64 14.62
CA TYR A 339 2.26 -0.91 16.07
C TYR A 339 1.42 -2.13 16.42
N MET A 340 0.49 -2.57 15.56
CA MET A 340 -0.47 -3.61 15.94
C MET A 340 0.19 -4.95 16.25
N LEU A 341 1.26 -5.30 15.53
CA LEU A 341 1.98 -6.55 15.80
C LEU A 341 2.64 -6.57 17.17
N TRP A 342 3.08 -5.40 17.66
CA TRP A 342 3.57 -5.28 19.04
C TRP A 342 2.44 -5.45 20.04
N LEU A 343 1.26 -4.90 19.74
CA LEU A 343 0.08 -5.06 20.58
C LEU A 343 -0.36 -6.54 20.65
N VAL A 344 -0.42 -7.22 19.51
CA VAL A 344 -0.73 -8.66 19.42
C VAL A 344 0.30 -9.50 20.17
N GLN A 345 1.60 -9.27 19.95
CA GLN A 345 2.66 -9.96 20.70
C GLN A 345 2.51 -9.77 22.21
N ARG A 346 2.17 -8.56 22.66
CA ARG A 346 1.96 -8.26 24.09
C ARG A 346 0.71 -8.94 24.65
N LEU A 347 -0.37 -9.00 23.88
CA LEU A 347 -1.60 -9.69 24.29
C LEU A 347 -1.42 -11.20 24.37
N LEU A 348 -0.69 -11.80 23.43
CA LEU A 348 -0.49 -13.26 23.37
C LEU A 348 0.59 -13.77 24.35
N PHE A 349 1.66 -13.00 24.58
CA PHE A 349 2.83 -13.46 25.34
C PHE A 349 3.02 -12.77 26.71
N GLY A 350 2.14 -11.84 27.10
CA GLY A 350 2.20 -11.13 28.38
C GLY A 350 3.32 -10.08 28.50
N VAL A 351 3.36 -9.39 29.64
CA VAL A 351 4.31 -8.29 29.94
C VAL A 351 5.66 -8.82 30.44
N SER A 352 6.24 -9.84 29.83
CA SER A 352 7.67 -10.13 30.01
C SER A 352 8.47 -9.29 29.00
N ARG A 353 9.61 -8.69 29.41
CA ARG A 353 10.47 -7.90 28.50
C ARG A 353 10.82 -8.75 27.27
N ILE A 354 10.31 -8.36 26.11
CA ILE A 354 10.71 -8.96 24.84
C ILE A 354 12.06 -8.34 24.50
N GLU A 355 13.13 -9.11 24.59
CA GLU A 355 14.40 -8.70 24.01
C GLU A 355 14.30 -8.82 22.47
N PRO A 356 14.86 -7.87 21.70
CA PRO A 356 14.73 -7.83 20.24
C PRO A 356 15.22 -9.09 19.49
N ASN A 357 15.94 -9.99 20.18
CA ASN A 357 16.62 -11.14 19.60
C ASN A 357 15.99 -12.51 19.90
N ASP A 358 14.87 -12.58 20.61
CA ASP A 358 14.26 -13.88 20.90
C ASP A 358 13.56 -14.47 19.66
N LYS A 359 14.26 -15.38 18.97
CA LYS A 359 13.81 -16.06 17.74
C LYS A 359 12.76 -17.15 18.01
N THR A 360 12.47 -17.50 19.26
CA THR A 360 11.66 -18.67 19.60
C THR A 360 10.16 -18.41 19.74
N ARG A 361 9.73 -17.14 19.71
CA ARG A 361 8.31 -16.74 19.94
C ARG A 361 7.61 -16.11 18.75
N LEU A 362 8.26 -16.01 17.60
CA LEU A 362 7.58 -15.62 16.35
C LEU A 362 6.82 -16.86 15.85
N GLY A 363 5.63 -17.09 16.41
CA GLY A 363 4.67 -18.03 15.86
C GLY A 363 4.38 -17.65 14.40
N LYS A 364 4.15 -18.66 13.56
CA LYS A 364 3.73 -18.44 12.17
C LYS A 364 2.41 -17.65 12.19
N PHE A 365 2.44 -16.44 11.63
CA PHE A 365 1.25 -15.65 11.29
C PHE A 365 0.97 -15.78 9.80
#